data_AF-V6TMJ3-F1
#
_entry.id   AF-V6TMJ3-F1
#
_cell.length_a   1.000
_cell.length_b   1.000
_cell.length_c   1.000
_cell.angle_alpha   90.00
_cell.angle_beta   90.00
_cell.angle_gamma   90.00
#
_symmetry.space_group_name_H-M   'P 1'
#
loop_
_entity.id
_entity.type
_entity.pdbx_description
1 polymer ?
#
loop_
_entity_poly.entity_id
_entity_poly.type
_entity_poly.pdbx_seq_one_letter_code
_entity_poly.pdbx_strand_id
1 'polypeptide(L)'
;MGGCYDTRAVGSRVCREARDGACVRHAEENKTDKTSAKVGAASTEDTCPKVDNDSSQETGKCKSTKCDVTIGGNSYCSQCSLGTDHLVDGKCVAADTDTANACTAKTRAADGTCASCAKGYFLHRGGCYQIGQAPGNAICTDTQASSTVGECTACAAGYFKNPTQAANKPPCIACNDTTGDNTNKGKAGCATCKPPESSGVAKCTACLGGFFGTGSDDLTCTACTNPCKTCKGANNKCTSCNEGNTPYFKEGTNGDGTGTCVAEGDCKTGSTHFPTTTTDGKKLCTFCSDAANGGIANCQECSKSEETVTCSACNNGKKPNTTGAACVACNIANCASCDKENVCAACTNKKLSPLKDACLTDCPAGTYDDNSICKPCHVSCAECNNNAEATSCTACYPGRVLNKGETGSTGTCIPECTGRYAENCEAGMCTAVLGGSKYCSKCKSGFVPVDGLCVSATTRAPTGCTPKGDGTCSACTDKYFLESGGCYKAGAFPGNAICTTAQSGACQTCTTTGQAPNSGV
;
A
#
# COMPACT_ATOMS: atom_id res chain seq x y z
N MET A 1 13.30 62.28 -29.74
CA MET A 1 13.18 61.44 -30.96
C MET A 1 12.09 60.42 -30.64
N GLY A 2 10.79 60.60 -30.96
CA GLY A 2 10.17 60.85 -32.27
C GLY A 2 10.06 59.52 -33.02
N GLY A 3 8.91 58.92 -33.37
CA GLY A 3 7.47 59.26 -33.28
C GLY A 3 6.62 57.99 -33.01
N CYS A 4 5.35 58.10 -32.59
CA CYS A 4 4.11 58.19 -33.41
C CYS A 4 4.09 57.11 -34.52
N TYR A 5 3.10 56.21 -34.60
CA TYR A 5 1.70 56.50 -34.93
C TYR A 5 0.68 55.52 -34.31
N ASP A 6 -0.53 56.04 -34.17
CA ASP A 6 -1.73 55.48 -33.56
C ASP A 6 -2.88 55.60 -34.57
N THR A 7 -3.77 54.61 -34.65
CA THR A 7 -5.11 54.79 -35.25
C THR A 7 -6.17 54.03 -34.45
N ARG A 8 -6.71 54.75 -33.44
CA ARG A 8 -8.12 55.00 -33.09
C ARG A 8 -9.06 53.77 -33.00
N ALA A 9 -9.52 53.35 -31.81
CA ALA A 9 -10.43 53.99 -30.84
C ALA A 9 -11.92 53.94 -31.23
N VAL A 10 -12.78 53.35 -30.36
CA VAL A 10 -13.98 53.89 -29.64
C VAL A 10 -14.42 52.80 -28.63
N GLY A 11 -14.84 52.99 -27.37
CA GLY A 11 -14.91 54.07 -26.39
C GLY A 11 -15.26 53.39 -25.03
N SER A 12 -14.58 53.73 -23.93
CA SER A 12 -14.99 54.71 -22.90
C SER A 12 -16.27 54.37 -22.10
N ARG A 13 -16.15 53.95 -20.83
CA ARG A 13 -16.41 54.78 -19.63
C ARG A 13 -16.55 54.00 -18.29
N VAL A 14 -15.81 54.57 -17.34
CA VAL A 14 -15.71 54.58 -15.86
C VAL A 14 -16.99 54.42 -15.01
N CYS A 15 -16.77 54.01 -13.74
CA CYS A 15 -17.51 54.25 -12.46
C CYS A 15 -18.18 52.99 -11.87
N ARG A 16 -18.18 52.68 -10.56
CA ARG A 16 -17.63 53.21 -9.29
C ARG A 16 -17.91 52.10 -8.24
N GLU A 17 -17.09 51.98 -7.19
CA GLU A 17 -17.20 50.97 -6.11
C GLU A 17 -18.60 50.81 -5.49
N ALA A 18 -18.99 49.56 -5.21
CA ALA A 18 -19.99 49.19 -4.21
C ALA A 18 -19.77 47.74 -3.72
N ARG A 19 -19.97 47.55 -2.41
CA ARG A 19 -19.89 46.31 -1.63
C ARG A 19 -20.85 45.22 -2.14
N ASP A 20 -20.47 43.95 -1.90
CA ASP A 20 -21.34 42.76 -1.90
C ASP A 20 -22.30 42.60 -3.09
N GLY A 21 -21.84 41.98 -4.18
CA GLY A 21 -22.72 41.65 -5.31
C GLY A 21 -22.08 40.75 -6.37
N ALA A 22 -22.71 39.60 -6.59
CA ALA A 22 -22.29 38.50 -7.45
C ALA A 22 -22.47 38.78 -8.96
N CYS A 23 -21.55 38.26 -9.78
CA CYS A 23 -21.77 37.99 -11.20
C CYS A 23 -22.01 36.50 -11.42
N VAL A 24 -23.24 36.15 -11.80
CA VAL A 24 -23.73 34.80 -12.07
C VAL A 24 -23.10 34.26 -13.36
N ARG A 25 -22.34 33.16 -13.26
CA ARG A 25 -22.19 32.19 -14.36
C ARG A 25 -23.18 31.07 -14.11
N HIS A 26 -24.08 30.84 -15.06
CA HIS A 26 -24.84 29.60 -15.10
C HIS A 26 -23.87 28.43 -15.26
N ALA A 27 -23.73 27.66 -14.18
CA ALA A 27 -23.30 26.29 -14.20
C ALA A 27 -24.32 25.56 -13.31
N GLU A 28 -25.21 24.79 -13.92
CA GLU A 28 -26.10 23.90 -13.18
C GLU A 28 -25.25 22.84 -12.48
N GLU A 29 -25.04 23.04 -11.18
CA GLU A 29 -24.77 21.97 -10.25
C GLU A 29 -26.05 21.16 -10.04
N ASN A 30 -25.94 19.83 -9.97
CA ASN A 30 -26.86 19.08 -9.13
C ASN A 30 -26.12 17.95 -8.40
N LYS A 31 -25.74 18.24 -7.15
CA LYS A 31 -25.50 17.24 -6.10
C LYS A 31 -26.85 16.83 -5.54
N THR A 32 -27.08 15.53 -5.32
CA THR A 32 -27.47 15.03 -3.98
C THR A 32 -27.59 13.50 -3.94
N ASP A 33 -26.84 12.89 -3.02
CA ASP A 33 -27.24 11.65 -2.36
C ASP A 33 -28.44 11.93 -1.43
N LYS A 34 -29.50 11.11 -1.51
CA LYS A 34 -30.11 10.44 -0.33
C LYS A 34 -31.40 9.65 -0.64
N THR A 35 -31.33 8.37 -0.24
CA THR A 35 -32.37 7.50 0.35
C THR A 35 -33.68 7.17 -0.38
N SER A 36 -33.90 5.86 -0.47
CA SER A 36 -35.08 5.13 -0.93
C SER A 36 -36.42 5.61 -0.37
N ALA A 37 -37.35 5.92 -1.28
CA ALA A 37 -38.79 5.81 -1.07
C ALA A 37 -39.43 5.23 -2.34
N LYS A 38 -40.17 4.14 -2.19
CA LYS A 38 -40.96 3.48 -3.25
C LYS A 38 -42.05 4.42 -3.77
N VAL A 39 -42.00 4.85 -5.04
CA VAL A 39 -43.17 5.10 -5.91
C VAL A 39 -42.77 4.96 -7.40
N GLY A 40 -43.48 4.07 -8.11
CA GLY A 40 -43.59 3.83 -9.56
C GLY A 40 -42.60 4.44 -10.55
N ALA A 41 -41.67 3.61 -11.06
CA ALA A 41 -40.89 3.92 -12.26
C ALA A 41 -41.72 3.62 -13.53
N ALA A 42 -41.96 4.63 -14.35
CA ALA A 42 -42.26 4.46 -15.77
C ALA A 42 -40.92 4.21 -16.50
N SER A 43 -40.81 3.05 -17.13
CA SER A 43 -39.58 2.50 -17.73
C SER A 43 -39.13 3.27 -18.98
N THR A 44 -37.81 3.40 -19.14
CA THR A 44 -37.14 3.49 -20.45
C THR A 44 -37.66 2.38 -21.37
N GLU A 45 -38.05 2.70 -22.61
CA GLU A 45 -38.62 1.73 -23.55
C GLU A 45 -37.73 0.49 -23.72
N ASP A 46 -38.28 -0.68 -23.38
CA ASP A 46 -37.64 -1.99 -23.58
C ASP A 46 -37.52 -2.24 -25.10
N THR A 47 -36.30 -2.37 -25.63
CA THR A 47 -36.07 -2.56 -27.08
C THR A 47 -36.60 -3.90 -27.61
N CYS A 48 -36.96 -4.81 -26.71
CA CYS A 48 -37.60 -6.08 -27.03
C CYS A 48 -38.78 -6.38 -26.07
N PRO A 49 -39.96 -5.80 -26.31
CA PRO A 49 -41.15 -6.16 -25.55
C PRO A 49 -41.48 -7.64 -25.79
N LYS A 50 -41.63 -8.41 -24.70
CA LYS A 50 -41.86 -9.86 -24.76
C LYS A 50 -43.13 -10.27 -24.03
N VAL A 51 -43.71 -11.40 -24.45
CA VAL A 51 -44.77 -12.09 -23.70
C VAL A 51 -44.20 -12.82 -22.48
N ASP A 52 -45.07 -13.18 -21.53
CA ASP A 52 -44.67 -13.88 -20.30
C ASP A 52 -44.15 -15.30 -20.55
N ASN A 53 -44.62 -15.97 -21.62
CA ASN A 53 -44.20 -17.31 -22.01
C ASN A 53 -44.30 -17.51 -23.53
N ASP A 54 -43.54 -18.46 -24.09
CA ASP A 54 -43.45 -18.69 -25.54
C ASP A 54 -44.75 -19.21 -26.21
N SER A 55 -45.74 -19.65 -25.42
CA SER A 55 -47.04 -20.10 -25.93
C SER A 55 -48.06 -18.97 -26.06
N SER A 56 -47.83 -17.83 -25.39
CA SER A 56 -48.67 -16.64 -25.52
C SER A 56 -48.52 -16.03 -26.90
N GLN A 57 -49.62 -15.53 -27.46
CA GLN A 57 -49.64 -14.82 -28.73
C GLN A 57 -50.19 -13.41 -28.52
N GLU A 58 -49.33 -12.41 -28.65
CA GLU A 58 -49.70 -11.01 -28.50
C GLU A 58 -49.06 -10.17 -29.61
N THR A 59 -49.88 -9.37 -30.29
CA THR A 59 -49.41 -8.45 -31.33
C THR A 59 -48.37 -7.48 -30.76
N GLY A 60 -47.31 -7.25 -31.52
CA GLY A 60 -46.24 -6.32 -31.17
C GLY A 60 -45.24 -6.86 -30.14
N LYS A 61 -45.38 -8.11 -29.71
CA LYS A 61 -44.49 -8.72 -28.70
C LYS A 61 -43.70 -9.90 -29.26
N CYS A 62 -42.45 -9.97 -28.82
CA CYS A 62 -41.55 -11.09 -29.04
C CYS A 62 -41.92 -12.29 -28.15
N LYS A 63 -41.58 -13.51 -28.59
CA LYS A 63 -41.58 -14.68 -27.70
C LYS A 63 -40.66 -14.46 -26.49
N SER A 64 -40.98 -15.07 -25.34
CA SER A 64 -40.28 -14.80 -24.07
C SER A 64 -38.80 -15.17 -24.11
N THR A 65 -38.42 -16.16 -24.92
CA THR A 65 -37.04 -16.61 -25.11
C THR A 65 -36.34 -16.02 -26.35
N LYS A 66 -37.01 -15.15 -27.11
CA LYS A 66 -36.56 -14.71 -28.45
C LYS A 66 -36.08 -13.27 -28.53
N CYS A 67 -35.84 -12.65 -27.38
CA CYS A 67 -35.02 -11.44 -27.26
C CYS A 67 -33.53 -11.80 -27.18
N ASP A 68 -33.05 -12.59 -28.13
CA ASP A 68 -31.73 -13.24 -28.14
C ASP A 68 -30.78 -12.67 -29.22
N VAL A 69 -31.21 -11.61 -29.93
CA VAL A 69 -30.40 -10.92 -30.93
C VAL A 69 -29.82 -9.67 -30.30
N THR A 70 -28.49 -9.58 -30.22
CA THR A 70 -27.81 -8.37 -29.72
C THR A 70 -27.19 -7.59 -30.87
N ILE A 71 -27.59 -6.34 -31.03
CA ILE A 71 -27.07 -5.44 -32.07
C ILE A 71 -26.69 -4.11 -31.39
N GLY A 72 -25.44 -3.66 -31.55
CA GLY A 72 -24.99 -2.40 -30.94
C GLY A 72 -25.14 -2.33 -29.41
N GLY A 73 -25.19 -3.49 -28.72
CA GLY A 73 -25.36 -3.58 -27.26
C GLY A 73 -26.81 -3.65 -26.77
N ASN A 74 -27.81 -3.48 -27.65
CA ASN A 74 -29.23 -3.62 -27.30
C ASN A 74 -29.77 -4.99 -27.71
N SER A 75 -30.81 -5.47 -27.00
CA SER A 75 -31.49 -6.73 -27.30
C SER A 75 -32.69 -6.51 -28.23
N TYR A 76 -32.84 -7.39 -29.21
CA TYR A 76 -33.85 -7.35 -30.26
C TYR A 76 -34.51 -8.71 -30.43
N CYS A 77 -35.69 -8.71 -31.05
CA CYS A 77 -36.48 -9.91 -31.28
C CYS A 77 -35.98 -10.71 -32.51
N SER A 78 -35.87 -12.03 -32.38
CA SER A 78 -35.65 -12.96 -33.50
C SER A 78 -36.94 -13.63 -33.99
N GLN A 79 -38.01 -13.61 -33.20
CA GLN A 79 -39.26 -14.27 -33.54
C GLN A 79 -40.46 -13.72 -32.76
N CYS A 80 -41.47 -13.25 -33.49
CA CYS A 80 -42.70 -12.74 -32.91
C CYS A 80 -43.54 -13.82 -32.23
N SER A 81 -44.24 -13.41 -31.18
CA SER A 81 -45.14 -14.30 -30.43
C SER A 81 -46.37 -14.63 -31.26
N LEU A 82 -46.95 -13.63 -31.93
CA LEU A 82 -48.00 -13.82 -32.91
C LEU A 82 -47.39 -14.12 -34.29
N GLY A 83 -47.79 -15.25 -34.89
CA GLY A 83 -47.18 -15.75 -36.13
C GLY A 83 -47.39 -14.85 -37.36
N THR A 84 -48.45 -14.03 -37.34
CA THR A 84 -48.82 -13.10 -38.42
C THR A 84 -48.13 -11.74 -38.35
N ASP A 85 -47.43 -11.44 -37.26
CA ASP A 85 -46.69 -10.19 -37.13
C ASP A 85 -45.45 -10.19 -38.02
N HIS A 86 -45.10 -9.01 -38.51
CA HIS A 86 -43.89 -8.75 -39.26
C HIS A 86 -42.76 -8.39 -38.29
N LEU A 87 -41.59 -8.98 -38.51
CA LEU A 87 -40.40 -8.70 -37.70
C LEU A 87 -39.51 -7.69 -38.44
N VAL A 88 -39.63 -6.41 -38.08
CA VAL A 88 -38.96 -5.29 -38.75
C VAL A 88 -38.09 -4.55 -37.74
N ASP A 89 -36.82 -4.34 -38.08
CA ASP A 89 -35.83 -3.66 -37.23
C ASP A 89 -35.74 -4.24 -35.81
N GLY A 90 -35.90 -5.56 -35.71
CA GLY A 90 -35.87 -6.30 -34.45
C GLY A 90 -37.11 -6.11 -33.57
N LYS A 91 -38.17 -5.48 -34.07
CA LYS A 91 -39.46 -5.29 -33.40
C LYS A 91 -40.56 -6.04 -34.13
N CYS A 92 -41.50 -6.58 -33.36
CA CYS A 92 -42.72 -7.15 -33.91
C CYS A 92 -43.71 -6.04 -34.19
N VAL A 93 -44.27 -6.03 -35.39
CA VAL A 93 -45.28 -5.07 -35.82
C VAL A 93 -46.42 -5.81 -36.49
N ALA A 94 -47.65 -5.32 -36.35
CA ALA A 94 -48.79 -5.91 -37.04
C ALA A 94 -48.60 -5.76 -38.56
N ALA A 95 -49.01 -6.76 -39.35
CA ALA A 95 -48.77 -6.78 -40.78
C ALA A 95 -49.33 -5.56 -41.54
N ASP A 96 -50.45 -5.01 -41.08
CA ASP A 96 -51.08 -3.80 -41.63
C ASP A 96 -50.33 -2.50 -41.28
N THR A 97 -49.47 -2.53 -40.27
CA THR A 97 -48.62 -1.39 -39.88
C THR A 97 -47.26 -1.37 -40.57
N ASP A 98 -46.83 -2.47 -41.20
CA ASP A 98 -45.65 -2.53 -42.07
C ASP A 98 -45.95 -1.90 -43.44
N THR A 99 -46.15 -0.59 -43.46
CA THR A 99 -46.51 0.18 -44.66
C THR A 99 -45.46 0.11 -45.78
N ALA A 100 -44.21 -0.22 -45.43
CA ALA A 100 -43.11 -0.43 -46.38
C ALA A 100 -43.09 -1.84 -46.99
N ASN A 101 -43.95 -2.75 -46.51
CA ASN A 101 -43.88 -4.19 -46.78
C ASN A 101 -42.46 -4.73 -46.59
N ALA A 102 -41.75 -4.23 -45.56
CA ALA A 102 -40.36 -4.56 -45.28
C ALA A 102 -40.17 -6.06 -45.12
N CYS A 103 -41.12 -6.74 -44.48
CA CYS A 103 -41.13 -8.16 -44.25
C CYS A 103 -42.09 -8.88 -45.21
N THR A 104 -41.58 -9.85 -45.97
CA THR A 104 -42.43 -10.83 -46.65
C THR A 104 -42.66 -12.03 -45.73
N ALA A 105 -43.87 -12.22 -45.23
CA ALA A 105 -44.19 -13.35 -44.34
C ALA A 105 -44.07 -14.72 -45.02
N LYS A 106 -43.82 -15.78 -44.23
CA LYS A 106 -43.79 -17.16 -44.73
C LYS A 106 -45.21 -17.64 -45.09
N THR A 107 -45.43 -18.00 -46.35
CA THR A 107 -46.76 -18.34 -46.89
C THR A 107 -47.34 -19.69 -46.45
N ARG A 108 -46.51 -20.62 -45.92
CA ARG A 108 -46.95 -21.98 -45.54
C ARG A 108 -46.91 -22.27 -44.04
N ALA A 109 -46.19 -21.46 -43.26
CA ALA A 109 -46.04 -21.62 -41.82
C ALA A 109 -45.60 -20.28 -41.22
N ALA A 110 -46.57 -19.37 -41.02
CA ALA A 110 -46.34 -18.09 -40.39
C ALA A 110 -45.90 -18.33 -38.94
N ASP A 111 -44.62 -18.11 -38.66
CA ASP A 111 -43.97 -18.41 -37.39
C ASP A 111 -43.47 -17.15 -36.67
N GLY A 112 -43.88 -15.96 -37.13
CA GLY A 112 -43.44 -14.68 -36.60
C GLY A 112 -42.04 -14.27 -37.09
N THR A 113 -41.58 -14.81 -38.22
CA THR A 113 -40.34 -14.42 -38.90
C THR A 113 -40.57 -14.17 -40.39
N CYS A 114 -39.68 -13.40 -41.00
CA CYS A 114 -39.72 -13.03 -42.42
C CYS A 114 -39.09 -14.11 -43.30
N ALA A 115 -39.72 -14.39 -44.44
CA ALA A 115 -39.18 -15.26 -45.50
C ALA A 115 -38.13 -14.54 -46.36
N SER A 116 -38.36 -13.26 -46.65
CA SER A 116 -37.50 -12.37 -47.42
C SER A 116 -37.83 -10.92 -47.09
N CYS A 117 -36.95 -10.00 -47.51
CA CYS A 117 -37.10 -8.58 -47.23
C CYS A 117 -37.31 -7.75 -48.51
N ALA A 118 -37.98 -6.61 -48.37
CA ALA A 118 -38.17 -5.65 -49.47
C ALA A 118 -36.87 -4.92 -49.83
N LYS A 119 -36.90 -4.17 -50.94
CA LYS A 119 -35.81 -3.28 -51.34
C LYS A 119 -35.57 -2.22 -50.25
N GLY A 120 -34.30 -2.01 -49.87
CA GLY A 120 -33.94 -1.13 -48.75
C GLY A 120 -33.74 -1.86 -47.43
N TYR A 121 -34.09 -3.16 -47.37
CA TYR A 121 -33.97 -4.00 -46.19
C TYR A 121 -33.14 -5.26 -46.49
N PHE A 122 -32.58 -5.84 -45.45
CA PHE A 122 -31.88 -7.13 -45.51
C PHE A 122 -32.32 -8.06 -44.38
N LEU A 123 -32.21 -9.37 -44.63
CA LEU A 123 -32.57 -10.37 -43.65
C LEU A 123 -31.46 -10.52 -42.61
N HIS A 124 -31.81 -10.60 -41.33
CA HIS A 124 -30.88 -10.97 -40.26
C HIS A 124 -31.65 -11.65 -39.13
N ARG A 125 -31.22 -12.84 -38.68
CA ARG A 125 -31.86 -13.57 -37.56
C ARG A 125 -33.39 -13.67 -37.64
N GLY A 126 -33.93 -13.83 -38.85
CA GLY A 126 -35.37 -13.98 -39.10
C GLY A 126 -36.17 -12.67 -39.29
N GLY A 127 -35.56 -11.50 -39.10
CA GLY A 127 -36.19 -10.19 -39.29
C GLY A 127 -35.60 -9.39 -40.45
N CYS A 128 -36.31 -8.36 -40.88
CA CYS A 128 -35.88 -7.43 -41.93
C CYS A 128 -35.39 -6.11 -41.32
N TYR A 129 -34.15 -5.75 -41.61
CA TYR A 129 -33.46 -4.59 -41.03
C TYR A 129 -33.19 -3.55 -42.10
N GLN A 130 -33.43 -2.28 -41.79
CA GLN A 130 -33.29 -1.19 -42.73
C GLN A 130 -31.81 -0.81 -42.96
N ILE A 131 -31.42 -0.65 -44.23
CA ILE A 131 -30.07 -0.17 -44.58
C ILE A 131 -29.95 1.33 -44.25
N GLY A 132 -28.82 1.74 -43.66
CA GLY A 132 -28.53 3.14 -43.35
C GLY A 132 -29.20 3.70 -42.10
N GLN A 133 -30.07 2.94 -41.42
CA GLN A 133 -30.76 3.35 -40.19
C GLN A 133 -30.53 2.36 -39.04
N ALA A 134 -30.60 2.85 -37.80
CA ALA A 134 -30.50 1.98 -36.63
C ALA A 134 -31.78 1.13 -36.49
N PRO A 135 -31.66 -0.18 -36.18
CA PRO A 135 -30.43 -0.90 -35.82
C PRO A 135 -29.67 -1.52 -37.00
N GLY A 136 -30.23 -1.52 -38.21
CA GLY A 136 -29.62 -2.19 -39.37
C GLY A 136 -28.22 -1.67 -39.76
N ASN A 137 -27.94 -0.38 -39.54
CA ASN A 137 -26.62 0.23 -39.77
C ASN A 137 -25.49 -0.34 -38.89
N ALA A 138 -25.82 -1.00 -37.77
CA ALA A 138 -24.86 -1.67 -36.91
C ALA A 138 -24.50 -3.08 -37.41
N ILE A 139 -25.22 -3.61 -38.41
CA ILE A 139 -24.92 -4.89 -39.08
C ILE A 139 -24.35 -4.62 -40.48
N CYS A 140 -24.97 -3.70 -41.22
CA CYS A 140 -24.58 -3.31 -42.57
C CYS A 140 -24.12 -1.85 -42.58
N THR A 141 -22.88 -1.59 -43.00
CA THR A 141 -22.31 -0.23 -43.00
C THR A 141 -22.64 0.57 -44.26
N ASP A 142 -23.33 -0.03 -45.23
CA ASP A 142 -23.81 0.67 -46.40
C ASP A 142 -24.78 1.79 -45.99
N THR A 143 -24.56 2.98 -46.53
CA THR A 143 -25.43 4.14 -46.26
C THR A 143 -26.67 4.18 -47.14
N GLN A 144 -26.68 3.40 -48.23
CA GLN A 144 -27.77 3.35 -49.22
C GLN A 144 -27.97 1.92 -49.71
N ALA A 145 -29.21 1.60 -50.07
CA ALA A 145 -29.58 0.28 -50.58
C ALA A 145 -29.00 0.00 -51.97
N SER A 146 -28.47 -1.22 -52.18
CA SER A 146 -28.07 -1.72 -53.50
C SER A 146 -29.27 -1.84 -54.46
N SER A 147 -28.98 -1.96 -55.76
CA SER A 147 -29.98 -2.40 -56.74
C SER A 147 -30.43 -3.84 -56.53
N THR A 148 -29.60 -4.66 -55.86
CA THR A 148 -29.91 -6.05 -55.51
C THR A 148 -30.63 -6.12 -54.17
N VAL A 149 -31.80 -6.75 -54.13
CA VAL A 149 -32.58 -6.91 -52.89
C VAL A 149 -31.82 -7.82 -51.90
N GLY A 150 -31.75 -7.40 -50.63
CA GLY A 150 -31.09 -8.15 -49.57
C GLY A 150 -29.56 -8.12 -49.63
N GLU A 151 -28.95 -7.28 -50.46
CA GLU A 151 -27.50 -7.12 -50.51
C GLU A 151 -27.01 -6.06 -49.51
N CYS A 152 -25.94 -6.43 -48.80
CA CYS A 152 -25.08 -5.50 -48.08
C CYS A 152 -23.64 -5.68 -48.60
N THR A 153 -23.01 -4.60 -49.04
CA THR A 153 -21.67 -4.63 -49.63
C THR A 153 -20.58 -4.69 -48.55
N ALA A 154 -20.75 -3.95 -47.47
CA ALA A 154 -19.82 -3.89 -46.34
C ALA A 154 -20.52 -4.19 -45.00
N CYS A 155 -20.17 -5.32 -44.38
CA CYS A 155 -20.65 -5.69 -43.06
C CYS A 155 -19.89 -4.97 -41.95
N ALA A 156 -20.57 -4.68 -40.85
CA ALA A 156 -19.98 -4.09 -39.66
C ALA A 156 -19.00 -5.04 -38.95
N ALA A 157 -18.15 -4.49 -38.09
CA ALA A 157 -17.22 -5.29 -37.30
C ALA A 157 -17.97 -6.32 -36.44
N GLY A 158 -17.48 -7.57 -36.46
CA GLY A 158 -18.14 -8.70 -35.82
C GLY A 158 -19.15 -9.44 -36.70
N TYR A 159 -19.32 -9.01 -37.94
CA TYR A 159 -20.08 -9.71 -38.97
C TYR A 159 -19.18 -10.03 -40.17
N PHE A 160 -19.42 -11.16 -40.83
CA PHE A 160 -18.78 -11.49 -42.10
C PHE A 160 -19.80 -11.45 -43.24
N LYS A 161 -19.31 -11.10 -44.43
CA LYS A 161 -20.12 -11.13 -45.66
C LYS A 161 -20.46 -12.57 -46.01
N ASN A 162 -21.75 -12.88 -46.10
CA ASN A 162 -22.20 -14.20 -46.51
C ASN A 162 -21.76 -14.46 -47.96
N PRO A 163 -21.05 -15.57 -48.25
CA PRO A 163 -20.71 -15.96 -49.62
C PRO A 163 -21.93 -16.15 -50.52
N THR A 164 -23.10 -16.46 -49.93
CA THR A 164 -24.35 -16.67 -50.65
C THR A 164 -25.25 -15.44 -50.53
N GLN A 165 -25.32 -14.63 -51.59
CA GLN A 165 -26.18 -13.44 -51.63
C GLN A 165 -27.54 -13.78 -52.26
N ALA A 166 -28.62 -13.61 -51.48
CA ALA A 166 -30.00 -13.77 -51.95
C ALA A 166 -30.97 -13.02 -51.02
N ALA A 167 -32.15 -12.63 -51.54
CA ALA A 167 -33.16 -11.89 -50.77
C ALA A 167 -33.72 -12.65 -49.55
N ASN A 168 -33.59 -13.99 -49.53
CA ASN A 168 -34.00 -14.88 -48.44
C ASN A 168 -32.81 -15.37 -47.59
N LYS A 169 -31.64 -14.74 -47.74
CA LYS A 169 -30.41 -15.06 -47.00
C LYS A 169 -29.89 -13.80 -46.33
N PRO A 170 -29.31 -13.91 -45.12
CA PRO A 170 -28.68 -12.77 -44.49
C PRO A 170 -27.39 -12.40 -45.24
N PRO A 171 -27.19 -11.15 -45.68
CA PRO A 171 -25.96 -10.75 -46.37
C PRO A 171 -24.78 -10.62 -45.39
N CYS A 172 -25.07 -10.36 -44.12
CA CYS A 172 -24.09 -10.28 -43.04
C CYS A 172 -24.49 -11.23 -41.92
N ILE A 173 -23.59 -12.14 -41.58
CA ILE A 173 -23.77 -13.14 -40.52
C ILE A 173 -22.83 -12.79 -39.38
N ALA A 174 -23.34 -12.79 -38.14
CA ALA A 174 -22.50 -12.49 -36.99
C ALA A 174 -21.45 -13.59 -36.78
N CYS A 175 -20.24 -13.23 -36.38
CA CYS A 175 -19.14 -14.17 -36.23
C CYS A 175 -19.39 -15.25 -35.19
N ASN A 176 -20.28 -15.01 -34.21
CA ASN A 176 -20.71 -15.98 -33.20
C ASN A 176 -22.05 -16.66 -33.50
N ASP A 177 -22.67 -16.40 -34.66
CA ASP A 177 -23.96 -16.97 -35.02
C ASP A 177 -23.83 -18.41 -35.50
N THR A 178 -24.02 -19.37 -34.61
CA THR A 178 -23.93 -20.80 -34.94
C THR A 178 -25.10 -21.31 -35.79
N THR A 179 -26.15 -20.52 -35.99
CA THR A 179 -27.28 -20.83 -36.86
C THR A 179 -27.02 -20.33 -38.28
N GLY A 180 -26.62 -19.07 -38.43
CA GLY A 180 -26.32 -18.44 -39.71
C GLY A 180 -27.48 -18.54 -40.72
N ASP A 181 -27.19 -19.00 -41.94
CA ASP A 181 -28.19 -19.20 -42.99
C ASP A 181 -28.50 -20.69 -43.31
N ASN A 182 -28.13 -21.57 -42.38
CA ASN A 182 -28.04 -23.05 -42.48
C ASN A 182 -26.87 -23.60 -43.31
N THR A 183 -26.19 -22.79 -44.11
CA THR A 183 -25.03 -23.18 -44.92
C THR A 183 -23.76 -22.53 -44.38
N ASN A 184 -23.78 -21.21 -44.31
CA ASN A 184 -22.75 -20.35 -43.76
C ASN A 184 -23.15 -19.93 -42.35
N LYS A 185 -22.24 -20.08 -41.40
CA LYS A 185 -22.47 -19.77 -39.99
C LYS A 185 -21.20 -19.27 -39.30
N GLY A 186 -21.38 -18.54 -38.23
CA GLY A 186 -20.33 -18.18 -37.29
C GLY A 186 -19.88 -19.35 -36.42
N LYS A 187 -18.89 -19.08 -35.57
CA LYS A 187 -18.28 -19.99 -34.62
C LYS A 187 -18.58 -19.53 -33.19
N ALA A 188 -19.08 -20.42 -32.34
CA ALA A 188 -19.43 -20.06 -30.96
C ALA A 188 -18.28 -19.34 -30.23
N GLY A 189 -18.59 -18.26 -29.52
CA GLY A 189 -17.61 -17.48 -28.78
C GLY A 189 -16.70 -16.58 -29.63
N CYS A 190 -16.94 -16.46 -30.94
CA CYS A 190 -16.10 -15.66 -31.84
C CYS A 190 -16.55 -14.19 -31.95
N ALA A 191 -15.63 -13.26 -31.70
CA ALA A 191 -15.87 -11.82 -31.83
C ALA A 191 -15.63 -11.31 -33.26
N THR A 192 -14.52 -11.74 -33.88
CA THR A 192 -14.16 -11.34 -35.24
C THR A 192 -13.78 -12.55 -36.06
N CYS A 193 -14.12 -12.57 -37.33
CA CYS A 193 -13.95 -13.74 -38.19
C CYS A 193 -13.75 -13.34 -39.65
N LYS A 194 -13.24 -14.29 -40.44
CA LYS A 194 -13.19 -14.23 -41.90
C LYS A 194 -14.29 -15.12 -42.49
N PRO A 195 -14.91 -14.72 -43.61
CA PRO A 195 -15.90 -15.55 -44.29
C PRO A 195 -15.30 -16.91 -44.69
N PRO A 196 -16.11 -17.98 -44.74
CA PRO A 196 -15.65 -19.26 -45.27
C PRO A 196 -15.31 -19.13 -46.77
N GLU A 197 -14.35 -19.93 -47.25
CA GLU A 197 -13.90 -19.90 -48.66
C GLU A 197 -14.94 -20.51 -49.63
N SER A 198 -15.86 -21.31 -49.11
CA SER A 198 -16.98 -21.89 -49.86
C SER A 198 -18.25 -21.84 -49.00
N SER A 199 -18.69 -22.99 -48.50
CA SER A 199 -19.77 -23.13 -47.54
C SER A 199 -19.23 -23.63 -46.20
N GLY A 200 -19.72 -23.06 -45.11
CA GLY A 200 -19.45 -23.62 -43.78
C GLY A 200 -19.25 -22.58 -42.68
N VAL A 201 -18.35 -22.91 -41.74
CA VAL A 201 -18.11 -22.12 -40.54
C VAL A 201 -17.06 -21.04 -40.84
N ALA A 202 -17.34 -19.80 -40.44
CA ALA A 202 -16.39 -18.69 -40.53
C ALA A 202 -15.13 -18.97 -39.70
N LYS A 203 -13.96 -18.56 -40.23
CA LYS A 203 -12.66 -18.72 -39.54
C LYS A 203 -12.54 -17.64 -38.48
N CYS A 204 -12.46 -18.01 -37.21
CA CYS A 204 -12.40 -17.05 -36.11
C CYS A 204 -11.01 -16.44 -35.94
N THR A 205 -10.92 -15.13 -35.81
CA THR A 205 -9.66 -14.39 -35.64
C THR A 205 -9.50 -13.73 -34.27
N ALA A 206 -10.60 -13.52 -33.54
CA ALA A 206 -10.58 -13.09 -32.14
C ALA A 206 -11.82 -13.62 -31.40
N CYS A 207 -11.65 -13.99 -30.14
CA CYS A 207 -12.74 -14.47 -29.29
C CYS A 207 -13.44 -13.33 -28.55
N LEU A 208 -14.70 -13.56 -28.17
CA LEU A 208 -15.48 -12.67 -27.30
C LEU A 208 -14.85 -12.59 -25.90
N GLY A 209 -15.17 -11.52 -25.18
CA GLY A 209 -14.82 -11.41 -23.76
C GLY A 209 -15.33 -12.62 -22.98
N GLY A 210 -14.51 -13.15 -22.08
CA GLY A 210 -14.81 -14.38 -21.34
C GLY A 210 -14.50 -15.68 -22.08
N PHE A 211 -13.85 -15.61 -23.26
CA PHE A 211 -13.33 -16.78 -23.97
C PHE A 211 -11.83 -16.62 -24.23
N PHE A 212 -11.10 -17.73 -24.27
CA PHE A 212 -9.72 -17.77 -24.78
C PHE A 212 -9.66 -18.58 -26.08
N GLY A 213 -8.85 -18.12 -27.03
CA GLY A 213 -8.67 -18.76 -28.32
C GLY A 213 -7.48 -19.71 -28.34
N THR A 214 -7.64 -20.87 -28.98
CA THR A 214 -6.55 -21.78 -29.33
C THR A 214 -6.48 -21.98 -30.85
N GLY A 215 -5.28 -21.94 -31.43
CA GLY A 215 -5.05 -21.99 -32.88
C GLY A 215 -4.32 -20.74 -33.41
N SER A 216 -3.90 -20.78 -34.68
CA SER A 216 -3.18 -19.68 -35.36
C SER A 216 -4.05 -18.90 -36.34
N ASP A 217 -4.85 -19.60 -37.17
CA ASP A 217 -5.60 -19.01 -38.28
C ASP A 217 -7.12 -19.13 -38.15
N ASP A 218 -7.57 -20.08 -37.32
CA ASP A 218 -8.96 -20.26 -36.92
C ASP A 218 -9.01 -20.59 -35.43
N LEU A 219 -9.29 -19.58 -34.61
CA LEU A 219 -9.33 -19.71 -33.17
C LEU A 219 -10.52 -20.56 -32.73
N THR A 220 -10.25 -21.53 -31.88
CA THR A 220 -11.30 -22.23 -31.12
C THR A 220 -11.48 -21.51 -29.80
N CYS A 221 -12.62 -20.83 -29.65
CA CYS A 221 -12.93 -20.04 -28.46
C CYS A 221 -13.54 -20.93 -27.38
N THR A 222 -12.82 -21.10 -26.27
CA THR A 222 -13.28 -21.85 -25.10
C THR A 222 -13.63 -20.88 -23.99
N ALA A 223 -14.79 -21.05 -23.38
CA ALA A 223 -15.24 -20.17 -22.29
C ALA A 223 -14.33 -20.30 -21.06
N CYS A 224 -14.08 -19.17 -20.40
CA CYS A 224 -13.43 -19.14 -19.11
C CYS A 224 -14.34 -19.75 -18.05
N THR A 225 -13.75 -20.45 -17.09
CA THR A 225 -14.50 -21.05 -15.98
C THR A 225 -14.61 -20.05 -14.84
N ASN A 226 -15.80 -19.90 -14.27
CA ASN A 226 -16.03 -19.15 -13.02
C ASN A 226 -15.01 -19.62 -11.96
N PRO A 227 -14.27 -18.73 -11.27
CA PRO A 227 -14.43 -17.26 -11.15
C PRO A 227 -13.72 -16.36 -12.17
N CYS A 228 -13.06 -16.89 -13.19
CA CYS A 228 -12.42 -16.04 -14.20
C CYS A 228 -13.46 -15.23 -15.00
N LYS A 229 -13.28 -13.91 -15.06
CA LYS A 229 -13.99 -13.04 -16.01
C LYS A 229 -13.32 -13.08 -17.39
N THR A 230 -11.99 -13.08 -17.39
CA THR A 230 -11.16 -13.29 -18.58
C THR A 230 -10.05 -14.28 -18.24
N CYS A 231 -9.58 -15.01 -19.24
CA CYS A 231 -8.57 -16.05 -19.09
C CYS A 231 -7.68 -16.15 -20.34
N LYS A 232 -6.51 -16.77 -20.22
CA LYS A 232 -5.53 -16.92 -21.30
C LYS A 232 -4.87 -18.29 -21.25
N GLY A 233 -4.76 -18.95 -22.39
CA GLY A 233 -4.09 -20.26 -22.52
C GLY A 233 -4.90 -21.45 -22.00
N ALA A 234 -5.62 -21.30 -20.89
CA ALA A 234 -6.57 -22.27 -20.36
C ALA A 234 -7.75 -21.59 -19.67
N ASN A 235 -8.86 -22.31 -19.52
CA ASN A 235 -10.11 -21.78 -18.95
C ASN A 235 -10.01 -21.34 -17.48
N ASN A 236 -9.03 -21.86 -16.74
CA ASN A 236 -8.78 -21.59 -15.32
C ASN A 236 -7.56 -20.68 -15.08
N LYS A 237 -6.91 -20.19 -16.14
CA LYS A 237 -5.78 -19.25 -16.08
C LYS A 237 -6.31 -17.84 -16.20
N CYS A 238 -6.87 -17.33 -15.10
CA CYS A 238 -7.56 -16.05 -15.09
C CYS A 238 -6.58 -14.91 -15.41
N THR A 239 -7.09 -13.84 -16.01
CA THR A 239 -6.42 -12.54 -16.15
C THR A 239 -7.25 -11.41 -15.51
N SER A 240 -8.52 -11.69 -15.19
CA SER A 240 -9.38 -10.86 -14.34
C SER A 240 -10.49 -11.72 -13.74
N CYS A 241 -11.14 -11.22 -12.70
CA CYS A 241 -12.11 -11.95 -11.90
C CYS A 241 -13.52 -11.38 -12.05
N ASN A 242 -14.52 -12.24 -11.95
CA ASN A 242 -15.91 -11.80 -11.86
C ASN A 242 -16.17 -11.17 -10.49
N GLU A 243 -17.17 -10.30 -10.42
CA GLU A 243 -17.69 -9.85 -9.13
C GLU A 243 -18.30 -11.03 -8.35
N GLY A 244 -18.34 -10.93 -7.02
CA GLY A 244 -18.88 -11.95 -6.13
C GLY A 244 -17.94 -12.31 -5.00
N ASN A 245 -17.85 -13.61 -4.67
CA ASN A 245 -17.11 -14.10 -3.50
C ASN A 245 -15.59 -14.07 -3.66
N THR A 246 -15.08 -14.16 -4.89
CA THR A 246 -13.63 -14.17 -5.18
C THR A 246 -13.24 -13.11 -6.23
N PRO A 247 -13.45 -11.81 -5.93
CA PRO A 247 -13.33 -10.77 -6.95
C PRO A 247 -11.90 -10.27 -7.15
N TYR A 248 -10.92 -10.69 -6.34
CA TYR A 248 -9.54 -10.20 -6.41
C TYR A 248 -8.67 -11.11 -7.27
N PHE A 249 -8.01 -10.54 -8.28
CA PHE A 249 -7.05 -11.24 -9.11
C PHE A 249 -5.68 -11.36 -8.42
N LYS A 250 -5.18 -12.57 -8.25
CA LYS A 250 -3.83 -12.86 -7.74
C LYS A 250 -2.99 -13.50 -8.84
N GLU A 251 -2.00 -12.77 -9.32
CA GLU A 251 -1.10 -13.26 -10.37
C GLU A 251 -0.28 -14.46 -9.85
N GLY A 252 -0.06 -15.44 -10.73
CA GLY A 252 0.80 -16.58 -10.45
C GLY A 252 2.28 -16.22 -10.52
N THR A 253 3.13 -17.12 -10.02
CA THR A 253 4.59 -16.92 -9.96
C THR A 253 5.30 -17.04 -11.32
N ASN A 254 4.57 -17.36 -12.39
CA ASN A 254 5.16 -17.65 -13.70
C ASN A 254 5.43 -16.40 -14.54
N GLY A 255 4.92 -15.23 -14.16
CA GLY A 255 5.10 -13.97 -14.89
C GLY A 255 4.48 -13.96 -16.29
N ASP A 256 3.47 -14.81 -16.54
CA ASP A 256 2.75 -14.89 -17.83
C ASP A 256 1.50 -13.99 -17.88
N GLY A 257 1.28 -13.19 -16.83
CA GLY A 257 0.10 -12.35 -16.66
C GLY A 257 -1.16 -13.14 -16.27
N THR A 258 -1.03 -14.42 -15.89
CA THR A 258 -2.15 -15.27 -15.48
C THR A 258 -2.09 -15.64 -14.01
N GLY A 259 -3.25 -15.97 -13.44
CA GLY A 259 -3.36 -16.22 -12.01
C GLY A 259 -4.69 -16.82 -11.61
N THR A 260 -5.02 -16.65 -10.33
CA THR A 260 -6.26 -17.14 -9.72
C THR A 260 -7.10 -15.99 -9.18
N CYS A 261 -8.38 -16.27 -8.92
CA CYS A 261 -9.28 -15.33 -8.28
C CYS A 261 -9.56 -15.77 -6.85
N VAL A 262 -9.42 -14.84 -5.91
CA VAL A 262 -9.49 -15.11 -4.48
C VAL A 262 -10.35 -14.07 -3.75
N ALA A 263 -10.73 -14.36 -2.50
CA ALA A 263 -11.43 -13.38 -1.68
C ALA A 263 -10.44 -12.31 -1.17
N GLU A 264 -10.95 -11.18 -0.69
CA GLU A 264 -10.11 -10.08 -0.21
C GLU A 264 -9.14 -10.51 0.91
N GLY A 265 -9.63 -11.32 1.85
CA GLY A 265 -8.84 -11.83 2.97
C GLY A 265 -7.65 -12.67 2.50
N ASP A 266 -7.80 -13.41 1.41
CA ASP A 266 -6.77 -14.31 0.88
C ASP A 266 -5.59 -13.56 0.26
N CYS A 267 -5.79 -12.29 -0.14
CA CYS A 267 -4.67 -11.44 -0.54
C CYS A 267 -3.70 -11.23 0.62
N LYS A 268 -4.17 -11.20 1.87
CA LYS A 268 -3.35 -10.93 3.07
C LYS A 268 -2.61 -12.17 3.56
N THR A 269 -2.97 -13.36 3.07
CA THR A 269 -2.37 -14.63 3.49
C THR A 269 -0.88 -14.67 3.11
N GLY A 270 -0.04 -14.83 4.13
CA GLY A 270 1.42 -14.90 3.98
C GLY A 270 2.11 -13.54 3.81
N SER A 271 1.41 -12.42 4.03
CA SER A 271 1.97 -11.05 4.07
C SER A 271 2.74 -10.60 2.82
N THR A 272 2.69 -11.34 1.71
CA THR A 272 3.42 -11.00 0.47
C THR A 272 2.60 -10.13 -0.48
N HIS A 273 1.29 -10.06 -0.24
CA HIS A 273 0.36 -9.28 -1.04
C HIS A 273 -0.62 -8.52 -0.15
N PHE A 274 -1.28 -7.54 -0.73
CA PHE A 274 -2.37 -6.80 -0.11
C PHE A 274 -3.49 -6.53 -1.13
N PRO A 275 -4.75 -6.41 -0.70
CA PRO A 275 -5.84 -6.09 -1.60
C PRO A 275 -5.77 -4.62 -2.04
N THR A 276 -5.87 -4.38 -3.33
CA THR A 276 -5.97 -3.03 -3.91
C THR A 276 -7.07 -2.97 -4.96
N THR A 277 -7.56 -1.76 -5.23
CA THR A 277 -8.45 -1.47 -6.35
C THR A 277 -7.78 -0.39 -7.19
N THR A 278 -7.57 -0.65 -8.49
CA THR A 278 -6.99 0.36 -9.39
C THR A 278 -7.99 1.48 -9.66
N THR A 279 -7.51 2.58 -10.24
CA THR A 279 -8.34 3.71 -10.68
C THR A 279 -9.45 3.29 -11.66
N ASP A 280 -9.23 2.22 -12.42
CA ASP A 280 -10.20 1.65 -13.36
C ASP A 280 -11.20 0.68 -12.71
N GLY A 281 -11.20 0.57 -11.37
CA GLY A 281 -12.09 -0.31 -10.62
C GLY A 281 -11.68 -1.78 -10.61
N LYS A 282 -10.47 -2.14 -11.04
CA LYS A 282 -9.99 -3.54 -11.02
C LYS A 282 -9.51 -3.91 -9.62
N LYS A 283 -9.98 -5.04 -9.08
CA LYS A 283 -9.58 -5.59 -7.78
C LYS A 283 -8.41 -6.57 -7.93
N LEU A 284 -7.28 -6.30 -7.30
CA LEU A 284 -6.06 -7.10 -7.38
C LEU A 284 -5.50 -7.44 -5.99
N CYS A 285 -4.88 -8.61 -5.87
CA CYS A 285 -3.89 -8.87 -4.82
C CYS A 285 -2.55 -8.36 -5.32
N THR A 286 -2.10 -7.22 -4.83
CA THR A 286 -0.88 -6.56 -5.26
C THR A 286 0.30 -7.00 -4.40
N PHE A 287 1.44 -7.30 -5.03
CA PHE A 287 2.68 -7.62 -4.32
C PHE A 287 3.15 -6.44 -3.47
N CYS A 288 3.69 -6.72 -2.29
CA CYS A 288 4.19 -5.68 -1.38
C CYS A 288 5.25 -4.76 -2.01
N SER A 289 6.05 -5.28 -2.96
CA SER A 289 7.07 -4.51 -3.68
C SER A 289 6.56 -3.69 -4.87
N ASP A 290 5.29 -3.82 -5.25
CA ASP A 290 4.74 -3.19 -6.45
C ASP A 290 4.30 -1.74 -6.18
N ALA A 291 5.25 -0.82 -6.31
CA ALA A 291 5.03 0.60 -6.09
C ALA A 291 4.03 1.23 -7.07
N ALA A 292 3.80 0.64 -8.25
CA ALA A 292 2.84 1.17 -9.22
C ALA A 292 1.40 0.98 -8.76
N ASN A 293 1.15 -0.04 -7.92
CA ASN A 293 -0.17 -0.38 -7.41
C ASN A 293 -0.32 -0.13 -5.89
N GLY A 294 0.50 0.77 -5.33
CA GLY A 294 0.43 1.22 -3.93
C GLY A 294 1.29 0.44 -2.95
N GLY A 295 2.17 -0.45 -3.43
CA GLY A 295 3.16 -1.14 -2.62
C GLY A 295 4.36 -0.25 -2.27
N ILE A 296 5.30 -0.80 -1.51
CA ILE A 296 6.52 -0.13 -1.05
C ILE A 296 7.72 -0.78 -1.75
N ALA A 297 8.51 0.01 -2.47
CA ALA A 297 9.66 -0.52 -3.21
C ALA A 297 10.63 -1.31 -2.30
N ASN A 298 10.98 -2.53 -2.73
CA ASN A 298 11.79 -3.50 -1.98
C ASN A 298 11.12 -4.06 -0.72
N CYS A 299 9.82 -3.89 -0.52
CA CYS A 299 9.11 -4.51 0.59
C CYS A 299 8.76 -5.97 0.30
N GLN A 300 9.22 -6.87 1.17
CA GLN A 300 8.98 -8.31 1.07
C GLN A 300 7.67 -8.70 1.74
N GLU A 301 7.47 -8.22 2.97
CA GLU A 301 6.28 -8.48 3.76
C GLU A 301 5.62 -7.17 4.13
N CYS A 302 4.33 -7.08 3.88
CA CYS A 302 3.54 -5.91 4.17
C CYS A 302 2.19 -6.27 4.79
N SER A 303 1.61 -5.27 5.43
CA SER A 303 0.24 -5.28 5.91
C SER A 303 -0.48 -4.04 5.41
N LYS A 304 -1.78 -4.17 5.18
CA LYS A 304 -2.64 -3.04 4.81
C LYS A 304 -3.70 -2.84 5.87
N SER A 305 -3.70 -1.65 6.46
CA SER A 305 -4.74 -1.17 7.36
C SER A 305 -5.41 0.02 6.70
N GLU A 306 -6.72 -0.09 6.43
CA GLU A 306 -7.47 0.89 5.64
C GLU A 306 -6.79 1.16 4.28
N GLU A 307 -6.30 2.38 4.06
CA GLU A 307 -5.61 2.78 2.83
C GLU A 307 -4.08 2.77 2.97
N THR A 308 -3.56 2.49 4.17
CA THR A 308 -2.11 2.55 4.44
C THR A 308 -1.49 1.17 4.35
N VAL A 309 -0.48 1.03 3.48
CA VAL A 309 0.39 -0.15 3.41
C VAL A 309 1.63 0.12 4.26
N THR A 310 1.98 -0.82 5.13
CA THR A 310 3.20 -0.78 5.95
C THR A 310 4.03 -2.03 5.69
N CYS A 311 5.35 -1.85 5.68
CA CYS A 311 6.33 -2.89 5.44
C CYS A 311 6.93 -3.40 6.76
N SER A 312 6.88 -4.71 6.98
CA SER A 312 7.49 -5.38 8.14
C SER A 312 8.85 -6.01 7.81
N ALA A 313 9.07 -6.41 6.57
CA ALA A 313 10.34 -6.99 6.11
C ALA A 313 10.71 -6.49 4.71
N CYS A 314 12.00 -6.24 4.51
CA CYS A 314 12.53 -5.70 3.26
C CYS A 314 13.48 -6.68 2.58
N ASN A 315 13.49 -6.64 1.25
CA ASN A 315 14.42 -7.38 0.40
C ASN A 315 15.80 -6.68 0.31
N ASN A 316 16.78 -7.37 -0.29
CA ASN A 316 18.08 -6.82 -0.67
C ASN A 316 18.89 -6.23 0.51
N GLY A 317 18.79 -6.85 1.69
CA GLY A 317 19.53 -6.42 2.88
C GLY A 317 19.03 -5.11 3.53
N LYS A 318 18.00 -4.46 2.94
CA LYS A 318 17.39 -3.25 3.49
C LYS A 318 16.62 -3.54 4.78
N LYS A 319 16.25 -2.48 5.50
CA LYS A 319 15.42 -2.54 6.71
C LYS A 319 14.26 -1.54 6.59
N PRO A 320 13.11 -1.82 7.21
CA PRO A 320 12.02 -0.86 7.25
C PRO A 320 12.43 0.36 8.07
N ASN A 321 11.86 1.51 7.76
CA ASN A 321 11.88 2.68 8.65
C ASN A 321 10.87 2.50 9.80
N THR A 322 10.90 3.40 10.79
CA THR A 322 10.05 3.29 11.99
C THR A 322 8.56 3.28 11.67
N THR A 323 8.14 3.95 10.58
CA THR A 323 6.73 3.98 10.15
C THR A 323 6.34 2.79 9.27
N GLY A 324 7.29 1.96 8.85
CA GLY A 324 7.09 0.91 7.84
C GLY A 324 6.77 1.46 6.44
N ALA A 325 6.92 2.76 6.17
CA ALA A 325 6.57 3.36 4.89
C ALA A 325 7.67 3.20 3.82
N ALA A 326 8.89 2.84 4.21
CA ALA A 326 10.02 2.71 3.30
C ALA A 326 11.01 1.63 3.74
N CYS A 327 11.65 1.01 2.76
CA CYS A 327 12.80 0.13 2.95
C CYS A 327 14.10 0.91 2.64
N VAL A 328 14.94 1.10 3.66
CA VAL A 328 16.19 1.87 3.54
C VAL A 328 17.42 0.96 3.66
N ALA A 329 18.54 1.38 3.08
CA ALA A 329 19.81 0.69 3.25
C ALA A 329 20.27 0.79 4.71
N CYS A 330 20.66 -0.33 5.31
CA CYS A 330 20.96 -0.41 6.74
C CYS A 330 21.95 -1.56 6.98
N ASN A 331 23.23 -1.21 7.11
CA ASN A 331 24.34 -2.16 7.30
C ASN A 331 24.76 -2.29 8.76
N ILE A 332 23.99 -1.70 9.69
CA ILE A 332 24.28 -1.73 11.12
C ILE A 332 23.89 -3.09 11.68
N ALA A 333 24.87 -3.83 12.20
CA ALA A 333 24.66 -5.12 12.83
C ALA A 333 23.65 -5.01 14.00
N ASN A 334 22.71 -5.96 14.04
CA ASN A 334 21.62 -6.01 15.02
C ASN A 334 20.67 -4.79 14.99
N CYS A 335 20.67 -3.99 13.93
CA CYS A 335 19.66 -2.95 13.75
C CYS A 335 18.38 -3.55 13.13
N ALA A 336 17.25 -3.36 13.81
CA ALA A 336 15.93 -3.83 13.40
C ALA A 336 15.30 -2.91 12.35
N SER A 337 15.46 -1.59 12.50
CA SER A 337 14.91 -0.58 11.61
C SER A 337 15.84 0.60 11.45
N CYS A 338 15.87 1.20 10.26
CA CYS A 338 16.67 2.39 9.97
C CYS A 338 15.75 3.48 9.41
N ASP A 339 15.80 4.71 9.93
CA ASP A 339 14.97 5.81 9.41
C ASP A 339 15.61 6.49 8.19
N LYS A 340 16.93 6.44 8.12
CA LYS A 340 17.75 6.90 7.00
C LYS A 340 18.85 5.88 6.75
N GLU A 341 19.56 6.05 5.64
CA GLU A 341 20.70 5.21 5.33
C GLU A 341 21.70 5.19 6.50
N ASN A 342 21.90 3.99 7.07
CA ASN A 342 22.76 3.75 8.23
C ASN A 342 22.49 4.68 9.44
N VAL A 343 21.22 5.04 9.66
CA VAL A 343 20.76 5.69 10.90
C VAL A 343 19.74 4.77 11.55
N CYS A 344 20.21 4.00 12.54
CA CYS A 344 19.41 3.02 13.25
C CYS A 344 18.34 3.69 14.12
N ALA A 345 17.11 3.20 14.03
CA ALA A 345 15.99 3.67 14.83
C ALA A 345 15.67 2.73 15.98
N ALA A 346 15.82 1.42 15.77
CA ALA A 346 15.64 0.40 16.81
C ALA A 346 16.61 -0.77 16.61
N CYS A 347 17.07 -1.34 17.71
CA CYS A 347 17.97 -2.48 17.74
C CYS A 347 17.22 -3.78 18.11
N THR A 348 17.74 -4.92 17.64
CA THR A 348 17.29 -6.25 18.04
C THR A 348 18.10 -6.73 19.25
N ASN A 349 17.47 -6.81 20.43
CA ASN A 349 18.09 -7.31 21.68
C ASN A 349 19.41 -6.59 22.07
N LYS A 350 19.55 -5.33 21.69
CA LYS A 350 20.73 -4.47 21.93
C LYS A 350 20.28 -3.04 22.23
N LYS A 351 21.18 -2.22 22.76
CA LYS A 351 20.94 -0.82 23.13
C LYS A 351 21.39 0.11 22.00
N LEU A 352 20.54 1.05 21.61
CA LEU A 352 20.83 2.01 20.54
C LEU A 352 21.86 3.04 21.00
N SER A 353 22.93 3.25 20.22
CA SER A 353 23.94 4.26 20.51
C SER A 353 23.34 5.69 20.47
N PRO A 354 23.91 6.66 21.21
CA PRO A 354 23.44 8.05 21.15
C PRO A 354 23.55 8.66 19.74
N LEU A 355 24.52 8.20 18.95
CA LEU A 355 24.76 8.62 17.56
C LEU A 355 23.89 7.86 16.55
N LYS A 356 23.13 6.85 16.98
CA LYS A 356 22.26 6.00 16.15
C LYS A 356 22.98 5.21 15.06
N ASP A 357 24.29 5.01 15.21
CA ASP A 357 25.17 4.34 14.26
C ASP A 357 25.55 2.90 14.68
N ALA A 358 25.17 2.49 15.89
CA ALA A 358 25.51 1.18 16.44
C ALA A 358 24.45 0.65 17.42
N CYS A 359 24.38 -0.68 17.51
CA CYS A 359 23.61 -1.42 18.50
C CYS A 359 24.57 -2.11 19.48
N LEU A 360 24.65 -1.58 20.69
CA LEU A 360 25.63 -1.93 21.71
C LEU A 360 25.07 -2.94 22.71
N THR A 361 25.94 -3.73 23.34
CA THR A 361 25.52 -4.60 24.46
C THR A 361 25.24 -3.77 25.71
N ASP A 362 26.12 -2.81 25.99
CA ASP A 362 26.01 -1.89 27.13
C ASP A 362 26.17 -0.45 26.68
N CYS A 363 25.55 0.46 27.42
CA CYS A 363 25.66 1.88 27.14
C CYS A 363 27.07 2.37 27.50
N PRO A 364 27.71 3.18 26.63
CA PRO A 364 29.05 3.69 26.88
C PRO A 364 29.06 4.63 28.10
N ALA A 365 30.25 4.86 28.65
CA ALA A 365 30.43 5.84 29.72
C ALA A 365 29.86 7.22 29.33
N GLY A 366 29.32 7.94 30.32
CA GLY A 366 28.61 9.20 30.11
C GLY A 366 27.18 9.04 29.58
N THR A 367 26.66 7.81 29.49
CA THR A 367 25.28 7.53 29.08
C THR A 367 24.61 6.53 30.01
N TYR A 368 23.29 6.48 29.99
CA TYR A 368 22.48 5.51 30.72
C TYR A 368 21.46 4.85 29.80
N ASP A 369 21.03 3.64 30.15
CA ASP A 369 19.99 2.93 29.42
C ASP A 369 18.60 3.47 29.79
N ASP A 370 17.87 3.93 28.78
CA ASP A 370 16.45 4.24 28.88
C ASP A 370 15.70 3.49 27.79
N ASN A 371 15.05 2.39 28.17
CA ASN A 371 14.27 1.55 27.26
C ASN A 371 15.07 1.06 26.04
N SER A 372 16.29 0.54 26.25
CA SER A 372 17.21 0.09 25.19
C SER A 372 17.74 1.21 24.29
N ILE A 373 17.73 2.45 24.77
CA ILE A 373 18.33 3.61 24.11
C ILE A 373 19.33 4.23 25.07
N CYS A 374 20.57 4.37 24.64
CA CYS A 374 21.61 5.02 25.44
C CYS A 374 21.44 6.54 25.37
N LYS A 375 20.98 7.14 26.47
CA LYS A 375 20.79 8.58 26.61
C LYS A 375 21.96 9.19 27.39
N PRO A 376 22.39 10.42 27.04
CA PRO A 376 23.50 11.06 27.74
C PRO A 376 23.13 11.41 29.19
N CYS A 377 24.07 11.21 30.10
CA CYS A 377 24.02 11.74 31.45
C CYS A 377 24.12 13.28 31.45
N HIS A 378 23.94 13.90 32.62
CA HIS A 378 24.30 15.32 32.77
C HIS A 378 25.78 15.53 32.40
N VAL A 379 26.10 16.67 31.76
CA VAL A 379 27.44 16.96 31.20
C VAL A 379 28.59 16.89 32.22
N SER A 380 28.29 16.97 33.52
CA SER A 380 29.29 16.85 34.59
C SER A 380 29.55 15.42 35.06
N CYS A 381 28.68 14.46 34.73
CA CYS A 381 28.75 13.09 35.20
C CYS A 381 29.56 12.22 34.22
N ALA A 382 30.52 11.45 34.74
CA ALA A 382 31.11 10.35 33.97
C ALA A 382 30.17 9.13 33.92
N GLU A 383 29.36 8.95 34.96
CA GLU A 383 28.31 7.92 35.05
C GLU A 383 27.11 8.49 35.83
N CYS A 384 25.90 8.04 35.52
CA CYS A 384 24.68 8.48 36.18
C CYS A 384 23.70 7.33 36.39
N ASN A 385 22.77 7.52 37.34
CA ASN A 385 21.75 6.55 37.67
C ASN A 385 20.46 6.79 36.87
N ASN A 386 20.34 6.16 35.70
CA ASN A 386 19.10 6.03 34.92
C ASN A 386 18.39 7.35 34.52
N ASN A 387 19.01 8.52 34.71
CA ASN A 387 18.46 9.81 34.28
C ASN A 387 19.56 10.85 34.07
N ALA A 388 19.23 11.93 33.35
CA ALA A 388 20.15 13.02 32.99
C ALA A 388 20.19 14.17 34.01
N GLU A 389 19.66 14.01 35.22
CA GLU A 389 19.69 15.06 36.24
C GLU A 389 21.09 15.24 36.82
N ALA A 390 21.47 16.48 37.12
CA ALA A 390 22.77 16.80 37.73
C ALA A 390 23.00 16.11 39.08
N THR A 391 21.93 15.75 39.79
CA THR A 391 21.89 15.05 41.09
C THR A 391 22.02 13.52 40.96
N SER A 392 21.99 12.99 39.75
CA SER A 392 22.00 11.56 39.48
C SER A 392 23.39 10.99 39.19
N CYS A 393 24.45 11.82 39.24
CA CYS A 393 25.79 11.33 38.97
C CYS A 393 26.20 10.24 39.98
N THR A 394 26.80 9.16 39.51
CA THR A 394 27.46 8.11 40.32
C THR A 394 28.97 8.16 40.20
N ALA A 395 29.49 8.78 39.14
CA ALA A 395 30.89 9.11 38.95
C ALA A 395 31.04 10.47 38.25
N CYS A 396 32.17 11.14 38.46
CA CYS A 396 32.44 12.45 37.90
C CYS A 396 33.62 12.42 36.93
N TYR A 397 33.62 13.28 35.91
CA TYR A 397 34.79 13.47 35.06
C TYR A 397 35.99 14.01 35.86
N PRO A 398 37.24 13.78 35.40
CA PRO A 398 38.45 14.29 36.06
C PRO A 398 38.38 15.78 36.38
N GLY A 399 38.94 16.18 37.53
CA GLY A 399 38.86 17.54 38.07
C GLY A 399 37.56 17.84 38.85
N ARG A 400 36.67 16.86 39.01
CA ARG A 400 35.42 16.98 39.77
C ARG A 400 35.24 15.86 40.78
N VAL A 401 34.60 16.17 41.90
CA VAL A 401 34.30 15.24 42.99
C VAL A 401 32.78 15.09 43.18
N LEU A 402 32.35 13.89 43.57
CA LEU A 402 30.93 13.57 43.72
C LEU A 402 30.39 14.02 45.07
N ASN A 403 29.60 15.09 45.06
CA ASN A 403 28.90 15.61 46.22
C ASN A 403 27.60 14.79 46.49
N LYS A 404 27.76 13.56 47.00
CA LYS A 404 26.70 12.62 47.43
C LYS A 404 26.11 12.95 48.81
N GLY A 405 24.81 12.80 49.06
CA GLY A 405 24.27 12.91 50.44
C GLY A 405 24.83 11.83 51.40
N GLU A 406 24.59 11.93 52.71
CA GLU A 406 25.15 11.01 53.73
C GLU A 406 24.81 9.53 53.51
N THR A 407 23.66 9.26 52.88
CA THR A 407 23.14 7.91 52.64
C THR A 407 22.99 7.55 51.16
N GLY A 408 23.36 8.47 50.26
CA GLY A 408 23.10 8.34 48.82
C GLY A 408 24.29 7.80 48.03
N SER A 409 24.00 7.05 46.97
CA SER A 409 24.98 6.63 45.95
C SER A 409 25.07 7.59 44.76
N THR A 410 24.20 8.60 44.72
CA THR A 410 24.16 9.63 43.68
C THR A 410 24.41 11.03 44.27
N GLY A 411 24.82 11.96 43.43
CA GLY A 411 25.05 13.34 43.82
C GLY A 411 25.37 14.25 42.66
N THR A 412 25.77 15.47 42.98
CA THR A 412 26.22 16.47 41.98
C THR A 412 27.74 16.45 41.85
N CYS A 413 28.26 16.65 40.64
CA CYS A 413 29.70 16.74 40.41
C CYS A 413 30.20 18.18 40.54
N ILE A 414 30.83 18.49 41.66
CA ILE A 414 31.41 19.82 41.96
C ILE A 414 32.91 19.83 41.65
N PRO A 415 33.54 21.00 41.42
CA PRO A 415 34.99 21.08 41.26
C PRO A 415 35.74 20.45 42.45
N GLU A 416 36.86 19.78 42.18
CA GLU A 416 37.71 19.21 43.22
C GLU A 416 38.17 20.25 44.25
N CYS A 417 38.44 19.80 45.48
CA CYS A 417 38.88 20.68 46.57
C CYS A 417 37.93 21.86 46.86
N THR A 418 36.61 21.67 46.69
CA THR A 418 35.59 22.68 47.01
C THR A 418 34.47 22.11 47.89
N GLY A 419 33.68 23.01 48.48
CA GLY A 419 32.58 22.66 49.39
C GLY A 419 33.06 21.77 50.54
N ARG A 420 32.27 20.75 50.87
CA ARG A 420 32.59 19.78 51.93
C ARG A 420 33.89 19.00 51.75
N TYR A 421 34.43 18.93 50.53
CA TYR A 421 35.72 18.28 50.27
C TYR A 421 36.93 19.18 50.59
N ALA A 422 36.69 20.47 50.86
CA ALA A 422 37.67 21.40 51.41
C ALA A 422 37.48 21.66 52.91
N GLU A 423 36.30 21.36 53.45
CA GLU A 423 36.00 21.54 54.88
C GLU A 423 36.91 20.67 55.74
N ASN A 424 37.54 21.29 56.75
CA ASN A 424 38.52 20.66 57.65
C ASN A 424 39.73 20.03 56.97
N CYS A 425 39.95 20.26 55.68
CA CYS A 425 41.19 19.88 55.01
C CYS A 425 42.33 20.84 55.41
N GLU A 426 43.52 20.29 55.64
CA GLU A 426 44.70 21.09 55.96
C GLU A 426 45.13 21.90 54.72
N ALA A 427 45.65 23.12 54.94
CA ALA A 427 46.02 24.01 53.83
C ALA A 427 47.08 23.35 52.93
N GLY A 428 46.81 23.30 51.62
CA GLY A 428 47.70 22.68 50.64
C GLY A 428 47.66 21.15 50.60
N MET A 429 46.81 20.49 51.39
CA MET A 429 46.73 19.02 51.46
C MET A 429 45.61 18.42 50.60
N CYS A 430 45.10 19.15 49.61
CA CYS A 430 44.25 18.56 48.58
C CYS A 430 45.11 17.94 47.47
N THR A 431 45.78 16.83 47.79
CA THR A 431 46.83 16.23 46.94
C THR A 431 46.60 14.75 46.62
N ALA A 432 45.66 14.07 47.27
CA ALA A 432 45.35 12.68 46.96
C ALA A 432 44.61 12.61 45.61
N VAL A 433 45.13 11.85 44.63
CA VAL A 433 44.52 11.76 43.29
C VAL A 433 43.82 10.42 43.12
N LEU A 434 42.50 10.45 42.95
CA LEU A 434 41.69 9.27 42.68
C LEU A 434 40.85 9.51 41.42
N GLY A 435 40.97 8.64 40.42
CA GLY A 435 40.20 8.76 39.17
C GLY A 435 40.43 10.06 38.40
N GLY A 436 41.58 10.71 38.60
CA GLY A 436 41.90 12.00 37.98
C GLY A 436 41.34 13.23 38.72
N SER A 437 40.80 13.07 39.93
CA SER A 437 40.34 14.16 40.79
C SER A 437 41.08 14.20 42.12
N LYS A 438 41.26 15.39 42.68
CA LYS A 438 41.97 15.64 43.94
C LYS A 438 41.03 15.61 45.15
N TYR A 439 41.53 14.97 46.21
CA TYR A 439 40.90 14.80 47.50
C TYR A 439 41.85 15.22 48.62
N CYS A 440 41.29 15.43 49.82
CA CYS A 440 42.10 15.75 50.98
C CYS A 440 42.94 14.54 51.42
N SER A 441 44.26 14.68 51.37
CA SER A 441 45.22 13.65 51.84
C SER A 441 45.50 13.75 53.33
N LYS A 442 45.28 14.94 53.93
CA LYS A 442 45.49 15.20 55.35
C LYS A 442 44.51 16.23 55.89
N CYS A 443 43.78 15.86 56.93
CA CYS A 443 42.81 16.73 57.59
C CYS A 443 43.44 17.50 58.75
N LYS A 444 42.75 18.56 59.19
CA LYS A 444 43.06 19.29 60.42
C LYS A 444 42.97 18.37 61.64
N SER A 445 43.63 18.76 62.73
CA SER A 445 43.59 18.02 64.00
C SER A 445 42.15 17.73 64.44
N GLY A 446 41.90 16.48 64.88
CA GLY A 446 40.58 15.98 65.25
C GLY A 446 39.77 15.36 64.10
N PHE A 447 40.29 15.36 62.87
CA PHE A 447 39.63 14.79 61.68
C PHE A 447 40.56 13.82 60.93
N VAL A 448 39.98 12.93 60.13
CA VAL A 448 40.72 12.02 59.24
C VAL A 448 40.02 11.87 57.87
N PRO A 449 40.73 11.56 56.77
CA PRO A 449 40.12 11.46 55.45
C PRO A 449 39.45 10.09 55.23
N VAL A 450 38.15 10.09 55.00
CA VAL A 450 37.36 8.91 54.60
C VAL A 450 36.56 9.25 53.33
N ASP A 451 36.74 8.48 52.27
CA ASP A 451 36.21 8.79 50.92
C ASP A 451 36.57 10.23 50.45
N GLY A 452 37.72 10.74 50.90
CA GLY A 452 38.22 12.08 50.60
C GLY A 452 37.54 13.22 51.39
N LEU A 453 36.64 12.92 52.33
CA LEU A 453 36.04 13.88 53.26
C LEU A 453 36.72 13.82 54.62
N CYS A 454 36.93 14.99 55.23
CA CYS A 454 37.45 15.08 56.59
C CYS A 454 36.33 14.83 57.61
N VAL A 455 36.27 13.59 58.11
CA VAL A 455 35.28 13.17 59.12
C VAL A 455 35.87 13.27 60.52
N SER A 456 35.03 13.61 61.50
CA SER A 456 35.47 13.75 62.90
C SER A 456 35.97 12.41 63.46
N ALA A 457 37.11 12.44 64.13
CA ALA A 457 37.73 11.30 64.81
C ALA A 457 37.71 11.42 66.34
N THR A 458 37.11 12.50 66.89
CA THR A 458 37.16 12.81 68.33
C THR A 458 36.01 12.22 69.14
N THR A 459 34.87 11.89 68.51
CA THR A 459 33.66 11.40 69.19
C THR A 459 33.52 9.89 69.11
N ARG A 460 33.94 9.27 68.01
CA ARG A 460 34.01 7.82 67.79
C ARG A 460 34.99 7.53 66.64
N ALA A 461 35.59 6.34 66.62
CA ALA A 461 36.37 5.90 65.48
C ALA A 461 35.49 5.93 64.20
N PRO A 462 35.88 6.67 63.15
CA PRO A 462 35.10 6.75 61.92
C PRO A 462 35.11 5.41 61.19
N THR A 463 34.01 5.08 60.53
CA THR A 463 33.87 3.84 59.78
C THR A 463 34.96 3.74 58.70
N GLY A 464 35.69 2.62 58.68
CA GLY A 464 36.68 2.34 57.64
C GLY A 464 38.09 2.89 57.92
N CYS A 465 38.32 3.66 58.99
CA CYS A 465 39.62 4.27 59.28
C CYS A 465 40.01 4.17 60.76
N THR A 466 41.24 3.72 61.02
CA THR A 466 41.91 3.85 62.31
C THR A 466 42.70 5.16 62.34
N PRO A 467 42.35 6.16 63.19
CA PRO A 467 43.04 7.43 63.22
C PRO A 467 44.48 7.33 63.72
N LYS A 468 45.41 8.02 63.06
CA LYS A 468 46.83 8.10 63.48
C LYS A 468 47.11 9.25 64.45
N GLY A 469 46.24 10.26 64.49
CA GLY A 469 46.35 11.44 65.36
C GLY A 469 47.05 12.65 64.71
N ASP A 470 47.64 12.48 63.52
CA ASP A 470 48.29 13.53 62.73
C ASP A 470 47.41 14.07 61.59
N GLY A 471 46.13 13.70 61.53
CA GLY A 471 45.20 14.08 60.47
C GLY A 471 45.09 13.07 59.33
N THR A 472 45.72 11.88 59.45
CA THR A 472 45.61 10.77 58.49
C THR A 472 45.12 9.48 59.15
N CYS A 473 44.80 8.48 58.33
CA CYS A 473 44.50 7.12 58.77
C CYS A 473 45.80 6.28 58.88
N SER A 474 45.95 5.48 59.92
CA SER A 474 47.07 4.52 60.09
C SER A 474 46.78 3.16 59.46
N ALA A 475 45.51 2.76 59.44
CA ALA A 475 45.02 1.56 58.80
C ALA A 475 43.56 1.76 58.39
N CYS A 476 43.10 0.99 57.39
CA CYS A 476 41.72 0.98 56.96
C CYS A 476 41.05 -0.35 57.31
N THR A 477 39.76 -0.31 57.62
CA THR A 477 38.98 -1.50 58.02
C THR A 477 37.95 -1.87 56.96
N ASP A 478 37.33 -3.03 57.12
CA ASP A 478 36.22 -3.49 56.29
C ASP A 478 36.58 -3.55 54.79
N LYS A 479 35.82 -2.86 53.95
CA LYS A 479 35.98 -2.78 52.50
C LYS A 479 36.76 -1.53 52.06
N TYR A 480 37.50 -0.89 52.97
CA TYR A 480 38.30 0.29 52.67
C TYR A 480 39.77 -0.09 52.44
N PHE A 481 40.45 0.67 51.59
CA PHE A 481 41.89 0.58 51.39
C PHE A 481 42.57 1.91 51.69
N LEU A 482 43.83 1.84 52.15
CA LEU A 482 44.64 3.01 52.44
C LEU A 482 45.25 3.54 51.14
N GLU A 483 45.03 4.83 50.87
CA GLU A 483 45.60 5.52 49.72
C GLU A 483 45.91 6.96 50.11
N SER A 484 47.14 7.43 49.87
CA SER A 484 47.53 8.83 50.08
C SER A 484 47.11 9.41 51.45
N GLY A 485 47.18 8.63 52.54
CA GLY A 485 46.84 9.02 53.91
C GLY A 485 45.36 8.94 54.31
N GLY A 486 44.46 8.59 53.37
CA GLY A 486 43.03 8.41 53.61
C GLY A 486 42.54 6.99 53.37
N CYS A 487 41.34 6.68 53.86
CA CYS A 487 40.67 5.40 53.62
C CYS A 487 39.54 5.55 52.60
N TYR A 488 39.56 4.74 51.53
CA TYR A 488 38.59 4.83 50.43
C TYR A 488 37.86 3.50 50.23
N LYS A 489 36.54 3.56 50.05
CA LYS A 489 35.71 2.35 49.93
C LYS A 489 35.90 1.71 48.54
N ALA A 490 36.34 0.46 48.49
CA ALA A 490 36.39 -0.30 47.25
C ALA A 490 34.99 -0.54 46.68
N GLY A 491 34.85 -0.49 45.36
CA GLY A 491 33.58 -0.70 44.66
C GLY A 491 32.56 0.44 44.80
N ALA A 492 32.89 1.55 45.48
CA ALA A 492 32.08 2.78 45.51
C ALA A 492 32.93 4.02 45.17
N PHE A 493 32.34 5.01 44.49
CA PHE A 493 33.07 6.23 44.14
C PHE A 493 33.39 7.09 45.39
N PRO A 494 34.65 7.59 45.53
CA PRO A 494 35.74 7.56 44.54
C PRO A 494 36.69 6.36 44.60
N GLY A 495 36.59 5.49 45.61
CA GLY A 495 37.50 4.35 45.76
C GLY A 495 37.43 3.33 44.61
N ASN A 496 36.27 3.17 43.97
CA ASN A 496 36.12 2.33 42.77
C ASN A 496 36.88 2.83 41.54
N ALA A 497 37.47 4.03 41.58
CA ALA A 497 38.37 4.49 40.52
C ALA A 497 39.72 3.75 40.58
N ILE A 498 40.11 3.22 41.75
CA ILE A 498 41.38 2.52 41.99
C ILE A 498 41.14 1.04 42.30
N CYS A 499 40.12 0.72 43.10
CA CYS A 499 39.95 -0.60 43.68
C CYS A 499 38.51 -1.12 43.58
N THR A 500 38.34 -2.33 43.05
CA THR A 500 37.02 -2.99 43.01
C THR A 500 36.73 -3.79 44.28
N THR A 501 37.75 -4.42 44.87
CA THR A 501 37.64 -5.20 46.12
C THR A 501 38.79 -4.87 47.05
N ALA A 502 38.51 -4.55 48.32
CA ALA A 502 39.51 -4.33 49.36
C ALA A 502 39.27 -5.25 50.56
N GLN A 503 40.37 -5.65 51.21
CA GLN A 503 40.36 -6.48 52.41
C GLN A 503 41.59 -6.13 53.26
N SER A 504 41.41 -6.11 54.58
CA SER A 504 42.47 -5.83 55.55
C SER A 504 43.21 -4.50 55.30
N GLY A 505 42.49 -3.49 54.82
CA GLY A 505 43.05 -2.16 54.56
C GLY A 505 43.85 -2.03 53.26
N ALA A 506 43.94 -3.09 52.45
CA ALA A 506 44.62 -3.09 51.17
C ALA A 506 43.64 -3.36 50.01
N CYS A 507 43.91 -2.74 48.87
CA CYS A 507 43.24 -3.12 47.64
C CYS A 507 43.64 -4.56 47.27
N GLN A 508 42.69 -5.35 46.79
CA GLN A 508 42.91 -6.73 46.33
C GLN A 508 42.84 -6.82 44.81
N THR A 509 42.07 -5.94 44.17
CA THR A 509 41.90 -5.93 42.71
C THR A 509 41.84 -4.51 42.20
N CYS A 510 42.85 -4.11 41.44
CA CYS A 510 42.94 -2.79 40.83
C CYS A 510 42.06 -2.68 39.58
N THR A 511 41.51 -1.50 39.35
CA THR A 511 40.54 -1.21 38.27
C THR A 511 41.15 -1.18 36.87
N THR A 512 42.45 -0.89 36.73
CA THR A 512 43.07 -0.60 35.43
C THR A 512 43.62 -1.79 34.64
N THR A 513 43.65 -3.04 35.15
CA THR A 513 44.10 -4.20 34.33
C THR A 513 43.78 -5.58 34.90
N GLY A 514 42.99 -5.73 35.97
CA GLY A 514 42.81 -7.05 36.61
C GLY A 514 44.11 -7.62 37.18
N GLN A 515 45.12 -6.78 37.40
CA GLN A 515 46.37 -7.16 38.07
C GLN A 515 46.15 -7.13 39.59
N ALA A 516 46.71 -8.14 40.28
CA ALA A 516 46.88 -8.08 41.72
C ALA A 516 47.80 -6.89 42.06
N PRO A 517 47.49 -6.11 43.11
CA PRO A 517 48.36 -5.04 43.55
C PRO A 517 49.72 -5.64 43.91
N ASN A 518 50.79 -5.08 43.37
CA ASN A 518 52.13 -5.48 43.73
C ASN A 518 52.32 -5.09 45.21
N SER A 519 52.63 -6.07 46.07
CA SER A 519 52.95 -5.82 47.49
C SER A 519 54.12 -4.83 47.58
N GLY A 520 53.80 -3.56 47.79
CA GLY A 520 54.75 -2.46 47.83
C GLY A 520 54.60 -1.67 49.12
N VAL A 521 55.36 -2.13 50.13
CA VAL A 521 55.85 -1.51 51.38
C VAL A 521 55.00 -0.44 52.04
#